data_AF-A0A5E3WLK0-F1
#
_entry.id   AF-A0A5E3WLK0-F1
#
_cell.length_a   1.000
_cell.length_b   1.000
_cell.length_c   1.000
_cell.angle_alpha   90.00
_cell.angle_beta   90.00
_cell.angle_gamma   90.00
#
_symmetry.space_group_name_H-M   'P 1'
#
loop_
_entity.id
_entity.type
_entity.pdbx_description
1 polymer ?
#
loop_
_entity_poly.entity_id
_entity_poly.type
_entity_poly.pdbx_seq_one_letter_code
_entity_poly.pdbx_strand_id
1 'polypeptide(L)'
;MEDFSQDHSKLLLSREWLSKVDGDSSTAYLMKFSASFSDQSCVFMVTDTKSVWAEVLNTQRLIRRWQSLNPSTSPTDLPPPEANLEQWIDAIVQCLRDSHTLGGMDDMSMELEPSPYADLCIAFGGHGFKWRWDTCILPPKLAAEVLSRHLIIPLICTANLAFTTSDPLADMPEGELEKAVDKVGRTARRSVDTHLRTTVTRPRLSTTLRRVTALFDFNTSPPRIAGEADRPDIRLPIAPQEPEPGDSKGKGKVSGHDSASTKTPSRASSPDIAPDVEPMAVDEPNIFVGNDIKGKDKVHTQPESQVSATAPSQPQPSAPADEGSDTAPDSDAEAVPPRKTPVPAASSTLPVPIPNLPAKAKPTAPRKATTPDGSSGDSDAKPKSKPAKAPPTRHADDDSSSSDSSPPPAKKSRAAPARKPSAVDDSSSDSDGERRTAGARRGTRQPIKRGGRRF
;
A
#
# COMPACT_ATOMS: atom_id res chain seq x y z
N MET A 1 -14.92 -1.92 9.69
CA MET A 1 -14.16 -2.40 8.50
C MET A 1 -13.80 -3.85 8.80
N GLU A 2 -13.08 -4.58 7.95
CA GLU A 2 -12.34 -5.74 8.48
C GLU A 2 -11.00 -5.22 9.02
N ASP A 3 -10.62 -5.67 10.22
CA ASP A 3 -9.46 -5.13 10.90
C ASP A 3 -8.16 -5.70 10.33
N PHE A 4 -7.15 -4.84 10.18
CA PHE A 4 -5.83 -5.26 9.71
C PHE A 4 -5.12 -6.11 10.77
N SER A 5 -4.79 -7.36 10.42
CA SER A 5 -4.24 -8.37 11.32
C SER A 5 -2.76 -8.64 11.04
N GLN A 6 -2.08 -9.36 11.92
CA GLN A 6 -0.71 -9.83 11.65
C GLN A 6 -0.65 -10.81 10.46
N ASP A 7 -1.71 -11.54 10.16
CA ASP A 7 -1.76 -12.44 9.00
C ASP A 7 -1.92 -11.65 7.69
N HIS A 8 -2.76 -10.60 7.69
CA HIS A 8 -2.82 -9.62 6.59
C HIS A 8 -1.45 -8.95 6.36
N SER A 9 -0.70 -8.67 7.43
CA SER A 9 0.69 -8.21 7.34
C SER A 9 1.61 -9.24 6.66
N LYS A 10 1.56 -10.53 7.03
CA LYS A 10 2.41 -11.57 6.41
C LYS A 10 2.22 -11.66 4.89
N LEU A 11 0.97 -11.59 4.41
CA LEU A 11 0.68 -11.60 2.96
C LEU A 11 1.42 -10.50 2.18
N LEU A 12 1.67 -9.34 2.82
CA LEU A 12 2.40 -8.21 2.25
C LEU A 12 3.94 -8.32 2.35
N LEU A 13 4.50 -9.28 3.10
CA LEU A 13 5.96 -9.47 3.18
C LEU A 13 6.54 -9.86 1.81
N SER A 14 5.84 -10.72 1.07
CA SER A 14 6.18 -11.17 -0.29
C SER A 14 5.98 -10.12 -1.39
N ARG A 15 5.41 -8.95 -1.07
CA ARG A 15 5.03 -7.90 -2.03
C ARG A 15 6.08 -6.79 -2.11
N GLU A 16 6.23 -6.21 -3.30
CA GLU A 16 7.14 -5.09 -3.53
C GLU A 16 6.60 -3.77 -2.98
N TRP A 17 7.49 -2.81 -2.73
CA TRP A 17 7.10 -1.46 -2.36
C TRP A 17 6.83 -0.64 -3.64
N LEU A 18 5.64 -0.06 -3.70
CA LEU A 18 5.24 0.92 -4.69
C LEU A 18 5.41 2.33 -4.09
N SER A 19 5.56 3.36 -4.93
CA SER A 19 5.67 4.73 -4.44
C SER A 19 4.96 5.73 -5.35
N LYS A 20 4.22 6.65 -4.72
CA LYS A 20 3.65 7.85 -5.33
C LYS A 20 3.99 9.06 -4.46
N VAL A 21 3.96 10.23 -5.07
CA VAL A 21 4.11 11.52 -4.38
C VAL A 21 2.83 12.28 -4.61
N ASP A 22 2.21 12.75 -3.52
CA ASP A 22 1.10 13.68 -3.59
C ASP A 22 1.57 15.04 -4.14
N GLY A 23 0.85 15.57 -5.12
CA GLY A 23 1.21 16.82 -5.79
C GLY A 23 1.11 18.04 -4.89
N ASP A 24 0.15 18.05 -3.96
CA ASP A 24 -0.17 19.23 -3.15
C ASP A 24 0.70 19.33 -1.90
N SER A 25 0.83 18.24 -1.13
CA SER A 25 1.67 18.22 0.07
C SER A 25 3.15 17.90 -0.20
N SER A 26 3.49 17.43 -1.41
CA SER A 26 4.79 16.79 -1.72
C SER A 26 5.12 15.60 -0.79
N THR A 27 4.11 14.97 -0.17
CA THR A 27 4.31 13.79 0.68
C THR A 27 4.49 12.55 -0.20
N ALA A 28 5.58 11.81 0.02
CA ALA A 28 5.80 10.53 -0.62
C ALA A 28 5.17 9.40 0.18
N TYR A 29 4.24 8.69 -0.46
CA TYR A 29 3.58 7.51 0.08
C TYR A 29 4.24 6.24 -0.44
N LEU A 30 4.56 5.33 0.48
CA LEU A 30 5.03 3.98 0.19
C LEU A 30 3.87 3.01 0.40
N MET A 31 3.62 2.15 -0.57
CA MET A 31 2.44 1.28 -0.59
C MET A 31 2.82 -0.18 -0.83
N LYS A 32 2.03 -1.09 -0.25
CA LYS A 32 2.01 -2.52 -0.60
C LYS A 32 0.57 -2.96 -0.81
N PHE A 33 0.39 -3.89 -1.74
CA PHE A 33 -0.89 -4.49 -2.06
C PHE A 33 -0.75 -6.01 -2.16
N SER A 34 -1.72 -6.74 -1.64
CA SER A 34 -1.90 -8.17 -1.90
C SER A 34 -3.36 -8.45 -2.23
N ALA A 35 -3.59 -9.10 -3.36
CA ALA A 35 -4.84 -9.77 -3.69
C ALA A 35 -4.71 -11.27 -3.43
N SER A 36 -5.81 -11.90 -3.06
CA SER A 36 -5.97 -13.35 -2.99
C SER A 36 -7.26 -13.75 -3.70
N PHE A 37 -7.16 -14.78 -4.56
CA PHE A 37 -8.26 -15.22 -5.44
C PHE A 37 -9.14 -16.29 -4.78
N SER A 38 -8.61 -17.05 -3.82
CA SER A 38 -9.36 -18.13 -3.15
C SER A 38 -10.44 -17.65 -2.18
N ASP A 39 -10.29 -16.43 -1.67
CA ASP A 39 -11.20 -15.73 -0.75
C ASP A 39 -11.66 -14.37 -1.32
N GLN A 40 -11.20 -14.03 -2.54
CA GLN A 40 -11.47 -12.78 -3.25
C GLN A 40 -11.25 -11.53 -2.38
N SER A 41 -10.24 -11.59 -1.50
CA SER A 41 -9.87 -10.51 -0.60
C SER A 41 -8.75 -9.64 -1.15
N CYS A 42 -8.74 -8.38 -0.72
CA CYS A 42 -7.66 -7.43 -1.01
C CYS A 42 -7.17 -6.78 0.28
N VAL A 43 -5.86 -6.77 0.47
CA VAL A 43 -5.16 -6.09 1.55
C VAL A 43 -4.31 -4.97 0.96
N PHE A 44 -4.59 -3.74 1.35
CA PHE A 44 -3.82 -2.55 0.97
C PHE A 44 -3.23 -1.90 2.22
N MET A 45 -1.97 -1.48 2.12
CA MET A 45 -1.23 -0.85 3.21
C MET A 45 -0.40 0.30 2.65
N VAL A 46 -0.45 1.45 3.32
CA VAL A 46 0.23 2.68 2.91
C VAL A 46 0.91 3.35 4.10
N THR A 47 2.04 4.01 3.87
CA THR A 47 2.76 4.80 4.89
C THR A 47 3.43 6.01 4.28
N ASP A 48 3.44 7.12 5.03
CA ASP A 48 4.21 8.34 4.77
C ASP A 48 5.57 8.32 5.50
N THR A 49 5.97 7.13 5.99
CA THR A 49 7.09 6.85 6.91
C THR A 49 6.92 7.30 8.37
N LYS A 50 5.80 7.94 8.73
CA LYS A 50 5.48 8.35 10.12
C LYS A 50 4.30 7.57 10.68
N SER A 51 3.22 7.51 9.90
CA SER A 51 1.99 6.78 10.15
C SER A 51 1.87 5.63 9.17
N VAL A 52 1.12 4.60 9.55
CA VAL A 52 0.75 3.49 8.67
C VAL A 52 -0.76 3.41 8.67
N TRP A 53 -1.33 3.32 7.48
CA TRP A 53 -2.76 3.06 7.28
C TRP A 53 -2.92 1.77 6.50
N ALA A 54 -4.05 1.09 6.71
CA ALA A 54 -4.40 -0.09 5.94
C ALA A 54 -5.91 -0.16 5.69
N GLU A 55 -6.27 -0.94 4.67
CA GLU A 55 -7.64 -1.39 4.45
C GLU A 55 -7.62 -2.88 4.08
N VAL A 56 -8.59 -3.61 4.63
CA VAL A 56 -8.90 -5.00 4.24
C VAL A 56 -10.30 -5.00 3.62
N LEU A 57 -10.37 -5.48 2.39
CA LEU A 57 -11.61 -5.62 1.63
C LEU A 57 -11.94 -7.10 1.43
N ASN A 58 -13.13 -7.47 1.87
CA ASN A 58 -13.79 -8.69 1.45
C ASN A 58 -14.55 -8.49 0.13
N THR A 59 -14.93 -9.59 -0.50
CA THR A 59 -15.67 -9.68 -1.77
C THR A 59 -16.87 -8.72 -1.85
N GLN A 60 -17.67 -8.66 -0.79
CA GLN A 60 -18.88 -7.84 -0.74
C GLN A 60 -18.61 -6.34 -0.77
N ARG A 61 -17.54 -5.90 -0.10
CA ARG A 61 -17.08 -4.49 -0.14
C ARG A 61 -16.43 -4.16 -1.48
N LEU A 62 -15.62 -5.09 -2.01
CA LEU A 62 -14.96 -4.98 -3.30
C LEU A 62 -15.97 -4.73 -4.43
N ILE A 63 -17.00 -5.59 -4.55
CA ILE A 63 -18.07 -5.47 -5.56
C ILE A 63 -18.79 -4.12 -5.45
N ARG A 64 -19.29 -3.78 -4.25
CA ARG A 64 -20.08 -2.55 -4.04
C ARG A 64 -19.27 -1.29 -4.36
N ARG A 65 -17.98 -1.27 -4.00
CA ARG A 65 -17.09 -0.15 -4.34
C ARG A 65 -16.74 -0.12 -5.83
N TRP A 66 -16.56 -1.27 -6.47
CA TRP A 66 -16.35 -1.31 -7.92
C TRP A 66 -17.56 -0.74 -8.66
N GLN A 67 -18.76 -1.14 -8.26
CA GLN A 67 -20.03 -0.68 -8.83
C GLN A 67 -20.25 0.83 -8.69
N SER A 68 -19.95 1.40 -7.52
CA SER A 68 -20.12 2.85 -7.30
C SER A 68 -19.11 3.71 -8.04
N LEU A 69 -17.89 3.21 -8.28
CA LEU A 69 -16.82 3.94 -8.97
C LEU A 69 -16.79 3.72 -10.49
N ASN A 70 -17.23 2.55 -10.96
CA ASN A 70 -17.12 2.12 -12.36
C ASN A 70 -18.46 1.59 -12.92
N PRO A 71 -19.54 2.38 -12.90
CA PRO A 71 -20.87 1.94 -13.32
C PRO A 71 -20.92 1.47 -14.78
N SER A 72 -20.07 2.02 -15.65
CA SER A 72 -19.95 1.62 -17.07
C SER A 72 -19.34 0.23 -17.31
N THR A 73 -18.71 -0.38 -16.30
CA THR A 73 -18.10 -1.72 -16.37
C THR A 73 -18.82 -2.75 -15.49
N SER A 74 -19.91 -2.31 -14.85
CA SER A 74 -20.65 -3.10 -13.89
C SER A 74 -21.89 -3.72 -14.55
N PRO A 75 -22.29 -4.95 -14.16
CA PRO A 75 -23.58 -5.51 -14.58
C PRO A 75 -24.71 -4.56 -14.18
N THR A 76 -25.54 -4.17 -15.15
CA THR A 76 -26.72 -3.33 -14.92
C THR A 76 -27.77 -4.08 -14.10
N ASP A 77 -27.95 -5.37 -14.41
CA ASP A 77 -28.93 -6.24 -13.80
C ASP A 77 -28.26 -7.15 -12.74
N LEU A 78 -28.80 -7.11 -11.52
CA LEU A 78 -28.30 -7.86 -10.37
C LEU A 78 -29.40 -8.77 -9.80
N PRO A 79 -29.07 -10.02 -9.40
CA PRO A 79 -27.77 -10.67 -9.53
C PRO A 79 -27.59 -11.36 -10.90
N PRO A 80 -26.42 -11.27 -11.56
CA PRO A 80 -26.09 -12.17 -12.66
C PRO A 80 -25.96 -13.62 -12.14
N PRO A 81 -26.02 -14.63 -13.03
CA PRO A 81 -25.82 -16.03 -12.64
C PRO A 81 -24.52 -16.24 -11.87
N GLU A 82 -24.54 -17.03 -10.79
CA GLU A 82 -23.42 -17.17 -9.84
C GLU A 82 -22.08 -17.50 -10.53
N ALA A 83 -22.10 -18.40 -11.52
CA ALA A 83 -20.92 -18.81 -12.30
C ALA A 83 -20.27 -17.67 -13.11
N ASN A 84 -21.04 -16.64 -13.48
CA ASN A 84 -20.54 -15.45 -14.16
C ASN A 84 -20.06 -14.38 -13.17
N LEU A 85 -20.63 -14.37 -11.96
CA LEU A 85 -20.26 -13.42 -10.90
C LEU A 85 -18.83 -13.66 -10.41
N GLU A 86 -18.45 -14.92 -10.15
CA GLU A 86 -17.08 -15.27 -9.72
C GLU A 86 -16.02 -14.83 -10.75
N GLN A 87 -16.23 -15.10 -12.03
CA GLN A 87 -15.30 -14.71 -13.11
C GLN A 87 -15.14 -13.18 -13.22
N TRP A 88 -16.22 -12.43 -13.00
CA TRP A 88 -16.18 -10.96 -13.01
C TRP A 88 -15.49 -10.41 -11.76
N ILE A 89 -15.68 -11.02 -10.59
CA ILE A 89 -14.92 -10.67 -9.38
C ILE A 89 -13.43 -10.96 -9.57
N ASP A 90 -13.07 -12.13 -10.09
CA ASP A 90 -11.68 -12.48 -10.38
C ASP A 90 -11.04 -11.50 -11.37
N ALA A 91 -11.80 -11.03 -12.37
CA ALA A 91 -11.37 -9.97 -13.27
C ALA A 91 -11.13 -8.63 -12.54
N ILE A 92 -11.99 -8.24 -11.59
CA ILE A 92 -11.77 -7.06 -10.73
C ILE A 92 -10.49 -7.22 -9.89
N VAL A 93 -10.34 -8.37 -9.22
CA VAL A 93 -9.18 -8.67 -8.37
C VAL A 93 -7.89 -8.67 -9.20
N GLN A 94 -7.92 -9.22 -10.41
CA GLN A 94 -6.79 -9.21 -11.34
C GLN A 94 -6.49 -7.80 -11.86
N CYS A 95 -7.50 -7.01 -12.24
CA CYS A 95 -7.33 -5.60 -12.64
C CYS A 95 -6.67 -4.77 -11.52
N LEU A 96 -7.12 -4.91 -10.28
CA LEU A 96 -6.51 -4.23 -9.13
C LEU A 96 -5.08 -4.72 -8.87
N ARG A 97 -4.82 -6.02 -9.00
CA ARG A 97 -3.47 -6.61 -8.86
C ARG A 97 -2.50 -6.06 -9.89
N ASP A 98 -2.90 -6.00 -11.15
CA ASP A 98 -2.07 -5.51 -12.26
C ASP A 98 -1.80 -4.01 -12.11
N SER A 99 -2.81 -3.26 -11.68
CA SER A 99 -2.67 -1.85 -11.31
C SER A 99 -1.66 -1.63 -10.17
N HIS A 100 -1.60 -2.53 -9.19
CA HIS A 100 -0.64 -2.47 -8.07
C HIS A 100 0.67 -3.26 -8.34
N THR A 101 1.17 -3.18 -9.57
CA THR A 101 2.56 -3.54 -9.94
C THR A 101 3.42 -2.29 -10.07
N LEU A 102 4.75 -2.42 -10.11
CA LEU A 102 5.62 -1.27 -10.39
C LEU A 102 5.26 -0.52 -11.68
N GLY A 103 4.99 -1.23 -12.79
CA GLY A 103 4.63 -0.60 -14.05
C GLY A 103 3.20 -0.06 -14.07
N GLY A 104 2.22 -0.84 -13.61
CA GLY A 104 0.83 -0.39 -13.54
C GLY A 104 0.65 0.82 -12.62
N MET A 105 1.41 0.88 -11.52
CA MET A 105 1.41 2.04 -10.63
C MET A 105 1.98 3.28 -11.31
N ASP A 106 3.04 3.18 -12.13
CA ASP A 106 3.61 4.36 -12.81
C ASP A 106 2.57 5.06 -13.71
N ASP A 107 1.72 4.28 -14.41
CA ASP A 107 0.73 4.78 -15.37
C ASP A 107 -0.56 5.37 -14.72
N MET A 108 -0.80 5.13 -13.42
CA MET A 108 -1.97 5.69 -12.70
C MET A 108 -1.74 7.11 -12.16
N SER A 109 -2.79 7.94 -12.13
CA SER A 109 -2.83 9.13 -11.27
C SER A 109 -3.16 8.74 -9.83
N MET A 110 -2.64 9.49 -8.85
CA MET A 110 -3.00 9.39 -7.44
C MET A 110 -3.54 10.75 -6.97
N GLU A 111 -4.66 10.73 -6.26
CA GLU A 111 -5.30 11.90 -5.66
C GLU A 111 -5.70 11.56 -4.22
N LEU A 112 -5.57 12.52 -3.30
CA LEU A 112 -6.02 12.36 -1.92
C LEU A 112 -7.42 12.98 -1.79
N GLU A 113 -8.42 12.15 -1.52
CA GLU A 113 -9.81 12.59 -1.36
C GLU A 113 -10.15 12.78 0.15
N PRO A 114 -11.01 13.74 0.51
CA PRO A 114 -11.59 13.77 1.85
C PRO A 114 -12.66 12.68 1.99
N SER A 115 -12.58 11.86 3.04
CA SER A 115 -13.58 10.82 3.33
C SER A 115 -14.02 10.91 4.80
N PRO A 116 -15.33 10.89 5.11
CA PRO A 116 -15.82 10.93 6.49
C PRO A 116 -15.70 9.56 7.21
N TYR A 117 -15.23 8.53 6.51
CA TYR A 117 -15.16 7.14 7.02
C TYR A 117 -13.73 6.56 7.04
N ALA A 118 -12.72 7.34 6.67
CA ALA A 118 -11.32 6.90 6.58
C ALA A 118 -10.38 7.99 7.09
N ASP A 119 -9.30 7.60 7.76
CA ASP A 119 -8.26 8.53 8.23
C ASP A 119 -7.37 9.01 7.07
N LEU A 120 -7.26 8.20 6.00
CA LEU A 120 -6.60 8.55 4.75
C LEU A 120 -7.35 7.87 3.60
N CYS A 121 -7.79 8.65 2.63
CA CYS A 121 -8.49 8.14 1.45
C CYS A 121 -7.68 8.47 0.19
N ILE A 122 -7.40 7.44 -0.62
CA ILE A 122 -6.53 7.54 -1.80
C ILE A 122 -7.33 7.08 -3.01
N ALA A 123 -7.53 7.97 -3.96
CA ALA A 123 -8.10 7.66 -5.27
C ALA A 123 -6.98 7.38 -6.28
N PHE A 124 -7.14 6.30 -7.05
CA PHE A 124 -6.34 5.98 -8.22
C PHE A 124 -7.19 6.11 -9.49
N GLY A 125 -6.64 6.79 -10.50
CA GLY A 125 -7.26 6.93 -11.82
C GLY A 125 -6.36 6.37 -12.91
N GLY A 126 -6.96 5.69 -13.89
CA GLY A 126 -6.26 5.14 -15.05
C GLY A 126 -7.06 5.26 -16.34
N HIS A 127 -6.64 4.52 -17.37
CA HIS A 127 -7.31 4.47 -18.67
C HIS A 127 -8.65 3.71 -18.63
N GLY A 128 -9.66 4.31 -18.00
CA GLY A 128 -11.05 3.84 -18.03
C GLY A 128 -11.58 3.17 -16.76
N PHE A 129 -10.79 3.10 -15.68
CA PHE A 129 -11.30 2.81 -14.34
C PHE A 129 -10.84 3.85 -13.31
N LYS A 130 -11.60 3.90 -12.22
CA LYS A 130 -11.27 4.58 -10.98
C LYS A 130 -11.32 3.57 -9.84
N TRP A 131 -10.38 3.69 -8.91
CA TRP A 131 -10.39 2.92 -7.67
C TRP A 131 -10.14 3.82 -6.48
N ARG A 132 -10.63 3.43 -5.30
CA ARG A 132 -10.44 4.19 -4.07
C ARG A 132 -10.13 3.26 -2.90
N TRP A 133 -9.15 3.64 -2.10
CA TRP A 133 -8.84 3.02 -0.82
C TRP A 133 -9.32 3.92 0.31
N ASP A 134 -10.14 3.38 1.20
CA ASP A 134 -10.65 4.06 2.40
C ASP A 134 -9.88 3.49 3.60
N THR A 135 -8.69 4.00 3.88
CA THR A 135 -7.76 3.39 4.84
C THR A 135 -7.90 3.95 6.26
N CYS A 136 -7.79 3.08 7.26
CA CYS A 136 -7.77 3.43 8.67
C CYS A 136 -6.35 3.41 9.22
N ILE A 137 -6.04 4.30 10.17
CA ILE A 137 -4.73 4.39 10.81
C ILE A 137 -4.49 3.18 11.72
N LEU A 138 -3.31 2.57 11.63
CA LEU A 138 -2.94 1.45 12.48
C LEU A 138 -2.51 1.94 13.88
N PRO A 139 -2.85 1.20 14.96
CA PRO A 139 -2.36 1.52 16.30
C PRO A 139 -0.82 1.59 16.35
N PRO A 140 -0.21 2.54 17.09
CA PRO A 140 1.24 2.79 17.03
C PRO A 140 2.12 1.56 17.24
N LYS A 141 1.71 0.63 18.11
CA LYS A 141 2.43 -0.64 18.35
C LYS A 141 2.47 -1.54 17.09
N LEU A 142 1.34 -1.65 16.39
CA LEU A 142 1.24 -2.46 15.17
C LEU A 142 1.92 -1.74 13.99
N ALA A 143 1.75 -0.42 13.88
CA ALA A 143 2.46 0.39 12.89
C ALA A 143 4.00 0.26 13.01
N ALA A 144 4.53 0.28 14.24
CA ALA A 144 5.96 0.08 14.48
C ALA A 144 6.44 -1.34 14.12
N GLU A 145 5.66 -2.38 14.44
CA GLU A 145 5.95 -3.77 14.06
C GLU A 145 5.98 -3.94 12.53
N VAL A 146 5.00 -3.34 11.84
CA VAL A 146 4.90 -3.32 10.38
C VAL A 146 6.08 -2.58 9.75
N LEU A 147 6.39 -1.34 10.17
CA LEU A 147 7.53 -0.58 9.63
C LEU A 147 8.86 -1.30 9.86
N SER A 148 9.04 -1.90 11.03
CA SER A 148 10.23 -2.68 11.37
C SER A 148 10.44 -3.86 10.40
N ARG A 149 9.43 -4.72 10.24
CA ARG A 149 9.52 -5.92 9.37
C ARG A 149 9.50 -5.61 7.88
N HIS A 150 8.67 -4.67 7.44
CA HIS A 150 8.43 -4.44 6.01
C HIS A 150 9.41 -3.45 5.38
N LEU A 151 10.03 -2.56 6.16
CA LEU A 151 10.84 -1.45 5.64
C LEU A 151 12.21 -1.36 6.31
N ILE A 152 12.28 -1.17 7.63
CA ILE A 152 13.52 -0.80 8.33
C ILE A 152 14.54 -1.93 8.27
N ILE A 153 14.19 -3.15 8.71
CA ILE A 153 15.10 -4.30 8.70
C ILE A 153 15.50 -4.68 7.25
N PRO A 154 14.57 -4.78 6.27
CA PRO A 154 14.95 -5.01 4.87
C PRO A 154 15.89 -3.95 4.28
N LEU A 155 15.74 -2.66 4.63
CA LEU A 155 16.65 -1.60 4.20
C LEU A 155 18.05 -1.77 4.81
N ILE A 156 18.16 -2.06 6.11
CA ILE A 156 19.44 -2.32 6.78
C ILE A 156 20.16 -3.49 6.12
N CYS A 157 19.45 -4.59 5.85
CA CYS A 157 20.04 -5.77 5.19
C CYS A 157 20.41 -5.52 3.72
N THR A 158 19.65 -4.68 3.00
CA THR A 158 19.98 -4.29 1.63
C THR A 158 21.20 -3.35 1.58
N ALA A 159 21.34 -2.45 2.55
CA ALA A 159 22.55 -1.65 2.72
C ALA A 159 23.76 -2.53 3.05
N ASN A 160 23.62 -3.45 4.02
CA ASN A 160 24.68 -4.41 4.35
C ASN A 160 25.09 -5.27 3.15
N LEU A 161 24.14 -5.69 2.30
CA LEU A 161 24.45 -6.41 1.07
C LEU A 161 25.34 -5.56 0.14
N ALA A 162 24.99 -4.28 -0.07
CA ALA A 162 25.77 -3.37 -0.92
C ALA A 162 27.20 -3.08 -0.42
N PHE A 163 27.47 -3.27 0.88
CA PHE A 163 28.82 -3.14 1.47
C PHE A 163 29.58 -4.47 1.59
N THR A 164 28.90 -5.62 1.52
CA THR A 164 29.51 -6.96 1.69
C THR A 164 29.66 -7.74 0.38
N THR A 165 28.94 -7.37 -0.68
CA THR A 165 29.24 -7.85 -2.04
C THR A 165 30.55 -7.24 -2.56
N SER A 166 31.32 -8.01 -3.32
CA SER A 166 32.56 -7.60 -4.00
C SER A 166 32.30 -6.69 -5.22
N ASP A 167 31.42 -5.70 -5.04
CA ASP A 167 30.96 -4.73 -6.04
C ASP A 167 31.59 -3.36 -5.67
N PRO A 168 31.64 -2.36 -6.58
CA PRO A 168 32.58 -1.24 -6.50
C PRO A 168 32.33 -0.23 -5.36
N LEU A 169 31.38 -0.47 -4.46
CA LEU A 169 31.30 0.26 -3.19
C LEU A 169 32.39 -0.16 -2.20
N ALA A 170 32.82 -1.42 -2.22
CA ALA A 170 33.87 -1.93 -1.34
C ALA A 170 35.27 -1.47 -1.81
N ASP A 171 35.46 -1.33 -3.13
CA ASP A 171 36.71 -0.90 -3.76
C ASP A 171 36.82 0.64 -3.90
N MET A 172 35.75 1.39 -3.62
CA MET A 172 35.76 2.85 -3.71
C MET A 172 36.56 3.44 -2.54
N PRO A 173 37.56 4.31 -2.79
CA PRO A 173 38.34 4.91 -1.72
C PRO A 173 37.45 5.77 -0.81
N GLU A 174 37.77 5.80 0.48
CA GLU A 174 36.96 6.45 1.53
C GLU A 174 36.56 7.89 1.17
N GLY A 175 37.51 8.71 0.72
CA GLY A 175 37.24 10.09 0.30
C GLY A 175 36.48 10.24 -1.03
N GLU A 176 36.15 9.17 -1.74
CA GLU A 176 35.15 9.15 -2.83
C GLU A 176 33.81 8.64 -2.34
N LEU A 177 33.80 7.63 -1.45
CA LEU A 177 32.60 7.16 -0.76
C LEU A 177 31.92 8.29 0.02
N GLU A 178 32.69 9.05 0.81
CA GLU A 178 32.21 10.25 1.51
C GLU A 178 31.56 11.24 0.54
N LYS A 179 32.22 11.57 -0.58
CA LYS A 179 31.69 12.49 -1.60
C LYS A 179 30.42 11.95 -2.27
N ALA A 180 30.33 10.64 -2.48
CA ALA A 180 29.15 9.99 -3.03
C ALA A 180 27.97 10.04 -2.04
N VAL A 181 28.21 9.68 -0.77
CA VAL A 181 27.23 9.77 0.33
C VAL A 181 26.77 11.22 0.52
N ASP A 182 27.68 12.19 0.58
CA ASP A 182 27.36 13.61 0.68
C ASP A 182 26.53 14.09 -0.51
N LYS A 183 26.86 13.68 -1.73
CA LYS A 183 26.10 14.03 -2.94
C LYS A 183 24.69 13.45 -2.89
N VAL A 184 24.53 12.20 -2.47
CA VAL A 184 23.22 11.56 -2.29
C VAL A 184 22.43 12.24 -1.16
N GLY A 185 23.02 12.43 0.02
CA GLY A 185 22.38 13.06 1.17
C GLY A 185 21.97 14.52 0.92
N ARG A 186 22.80 15.31 0.24
CA ARG A 186 22.45 16.67 -0.20
C ARG A 186 21.34 16.69 -1.26
N THR A 187 21.25 15.64 -2.08
CA THR A 187 20.17 15.49 -3.07
C THR A 187 18.86 15.12 -2.37
N ALA A 188 18.89 14.10 -1.51
CA ALA A 188 17.76 13.69 -0.69
C ALA A 188 17.22 14.84 0.17
N ARG A 189 18.10 15.58 0.87
CA ARG A 189 17.71 16.73 1.70
C ARG A 189 16.98 17.84 0.94
N ARG A 190 17.19 17.99 -0.37
CA ARG A 190 16.53 19.03 -1.19
C ARG A 190 15.14 18.63 -1.67
N SER A 191 14.90 17.33 -1.86
CA SER A 191 13.61 16.77 -2.26
C SER A 191 13.59 15.31 -1.85
N VAL A 192 13.19 15.08 -0.59
CA VAL A 192 13.16 13.76 0.03
C VAL A 192 12.14 12.88 -0.69
N ASP A 193 11.03 13.51 -1.11
CA ASP A 193 9.93 12.96 -1.88
C ASP A 193 10.38 12.36 -3.22
N THR A 194 11.04 13.17 -4.06
CA THR A 194 11.48 12.76 -5.39
C THR A 194 12.65 11.80 -5.28
N HIS A 195 13.52 11.96 -4.28
CA HIS A 195 14.57 10.99 -4.00
C HIS A 195 14.00 9.62 -3.58
N LEU A 196 13.02 9.60 -2.67
CA LEU A 196 12.37 8.36 -2.22
C LEU A 196 11.64 7.68 -3.38
N ARG A 197 10.82 8.42 -4.14
CA ARG A 197 10.14 7.92 -5.34
C ARG A 197 11.15 7.33 -6.33
N THR A 198 12.15 8.12 -6.76
CA THR A 198 13.18 7.71 -7.74
C THR A 198 14.02 6.52 -7.28
N THR A 199 14.12 6.31 -5.97
CA THR A 199 14.87 5.20 -5.37
C THR A 199 14.00 3.94 -5.31
N VAL A 200 12.79 4.04 -4.75
CA VAL A 200 11.87 2.91 -4.56
C VAL A 200 11.27 2.41 -5.89
N THR A 201 11.00 3.27 -6.87
CA THR A 201 10.49 2.82 -8.19
C THR A 201 11.53 2.08 -9.03
N ARG A 202 12.81 2.02 -8.61
CA ARG A 202 13.83 1.22 -9.32
C ARG A 202 13.54 -0.28 -9.15
N PRO A 203 13.26 -1.03 -10.23
CA PRO A 203 12.80 -2.42 -10.14
C PRO A 203 13.80 -3.32 -9.40
N ARG A 204 15.10 -3.14 -9.65
CA ARG A 204 16.16 -3.87 -8.94
C ARG A 204 16.12 -3.64 -7.44
N LEU A 205 15.90 -2.41 -6.97
CA LEU A 205 15.85 -2.13 -5.53
C LEU A 205 14.58 -2.70 -4.90
N SER A 206 13.40 -2.39 -5.47
CA SER A 206 12.13 -2.84 -4.88
C SER A 206 12.00 -4.35 -4.88
N THR A 207 12.43 -5.05 -5.95
CA THR A 207 12.43 -6.51 -5.98
C THR A 207 13.52 -7.16 -5.11
N THR A 208 14.64 -6.46 -4.84
CA THR A 208 15.62 -6.89 -3.82
C THR A 208 15.04 -6.75 -2.42
N LEU A 209 14.43 -5.61 -2.08
CA LEU A 209 13.74 -5.40 -0.79
C LEU A 209 12.63 -6.44 -0.59
N ARG A 210 11.81 -6.71 -1.61
CA ARG A 210 10.80 -7.78 -1.63
C ARG A 210 11.42 -9.14 -1.30
N ARG A 211 12.55 -9.50 -1.92
CA ARG A 211 13.24 -10.77 -1.69
C ARG A 211 13.81 -10.86 -0.27
N VAL A 212 14.46 -9.81 0.22
CA VAL A 212 14.99 -9.73 1.59
C VAL A 212 13.85 -9.85 2.62
N THR A 213 12.75 -9.14 2.41
CA THR A 213 11.56 -9.22 3.28
C THR A 213 10.97 -10.63 3.32
N ALA A 214 10.87 -11.31 2.16
CA ALA A 214 10.38 -12.68 2.08
C ALA A 214 11.31 -13.71 2.76
N LEU A 215 12.63 -13.47 2.80
CA LEU A 215 13.57 -14.33 3.54
C LEU A 215 13.38 -14.24 5.06
N PHE A 216 12.97 -13.08 5.59
CA PHE A 216 12.61 -12.93 7.00
C PHE A 216 11.33 -13.66 7.41
N ASP A 217 10.47 -13.96 6.44
CA ASP A 217 9.26 -14.79 6.62
C ASP A 217 9.52 -16.29 6.41
N PHE A 218 10.80 -16.69 6.29
CA PHE A 218 11.23 -18.06 5.98
C PHE A 218 10.59 -18.66 4.72
N ASN A 219 10.23 -17.81 3.75
CA ASN A 219 9.58 -18.26 2.52
C ASN A 219 10.51 -19.20 1.73
N THR A 220 10.04 -20.41 1.49
CA THR A 220 10.80 -21.49 0.83
C THR A 220 11.14 -21.19 -0.63
N SER A 221 10.39 -20.31 -1.28
CA SER A 221 10.61 -19.87 -2.66
C SER A 221 10.69 -18.34 -2.72
N PRO A 222 11.82 -17.75 -2.30
CA PRO A 222 11.97 -16.30 -2.25
C PRO A 222 11.88 -15.70 -3.67
N PRO A 223 11.12 -14.61 -3.88
CA PRO A 223 10.82 -14.10 -5.21
C PRO A 223 12.07 -13.62 -5.94
N ARG A 224 12.09 -13.78 -7.27
CA ARG A 224 13.21 -13.37 -8.12
C ARG A 224 13.41 -11.85 -8.09
N ILE A 225 14.67 -11.40 -8.18
CA ILE A 225 15.02 -10.00 -8.41
C ILE A 225 14.88 -9.72 -9.92
N ALA A 226 14.14 -8.66 -10.28
CA ALA A 226 13.92 -8.26 -11.67
C ALA A 226 14.78 -7.02 -12.02
N GLY A 227 15.29 -6.99 -13.25
CA GLY A 227 16.05 -5.85 -13.77
C GLY A 227 15.15 -4.67 -14.19
N GLU A 228 13.93 -4.99 -14.62
CA GLU A 228 12.95 -4.11 -15.25
C GLU A 228 11.60 -4.28 -14.55
N ALA A 229 10.73 -3.26 -14.60
CA ALA A 229 9.39 -3.36 -14.05
C ALA A 229 8.51 -4.15 -15.01
N ASP A 230 7.70 -5.06 -14.48
CA ASP A 230 6.58 -5.62 -15.24
C ASP A 230 5.56 -4.50 -15.52
N ARG A 231 5.03 -4.49 -16.74
CA ARG A 231 4.07 -3.50 -17.25
C ARG A 231 2.85 -4.25 -17.76
N PRO A 232 1.97 -4.70 -16.86
CA PRO A 232 0.79 -5.45 -17.25
C PRO A 232 -0.16 -4.56 -18.06
N ASP A 233 -0.79 -5.18 -19.05
CA ASP A 233 -1.91 -4.61 -19.80
C ASP A 233 -3.14 -4.57 -18.87
N ILE A 234 -3.41 -3.41 -18.25
CA ILE A 234 -4.49 -3.25 -17.28
C ILE A 234 -5.84 -3.34 -18.01
N ARG A 235 -6.39 -4.55 -18.08
CA ARG A 235 -7.66 -4.84 -18.72
C ARG A 235 -8.81 -4.57 -17.76
N LEU A 236 -9.75 -3.75 -18.23
CA LEU A 236 -11.00 -3.51 -17.52
C LEU A 236 -11.82 -4.82 -17.43
N PRO A 237 -12.39 -5.14 -16.25
CA PRO A 237 -13.39 -6.18 -16.12
C PRO A 237 -14.56 -5.91 -17.07
N ILE A 238 -14.80 -6.82 -18.00
CA ILE A 238 -15.98 -6.76 -18.87
C ILE A 238 -17.12 -7.40 -18.08
N ALA A 239 -18.21 -6.66 -17.86
CA ALA A 239 -19.42 -7.22 -17.25
C ALA A 239 -19.88 -8.44 -18.09
N PRO A 240 -20.28 -9.57 -17.46
CA PRO A 240 -20.84 -10.69 -18.18
C PRO A 240 -22.05 -10.23 -18.98
N GLN A 241 -21.93 -10.20 -20.30
CA GLN A 241 -23.08 -9.92 -21.16
C GLN A 241 -23.99 -11.14 -21.08
N GLU A 242 -25.26 -10.91 -20.74
CA GLU A 242 -26.28 -11.94 -20.94
C GLU A 242 -26.22 -12.35 -22.41
N PRO A 243 -26.23 -13.66 -22.74
CA PRO A 243 -26.17 -14.08 -24.13
C PRO A 243 -27.42 -13.59 -24.84
N GLU A 244 -27.28 -12.48 -25.57
CA GLU A 244 -28.30 -11.78 -26.37
C GLU A 244 -29.30 -12.81 -26.90
N PRO A 245 -30.56 -12.81 -26.39
CA PRO A 245 -31.45 -13.96 -26.47
C PRO A 245 -31.62 -14.33 -27.92
N GLY A 246 -30.95 -15.43 -28.29
CA GLY A 246 -30.49 -15.62 -29.66
C GLY A 246 -31.64 -15.41 -30.62
N ASP A 247 -31.47 -14.44 -31.52
CA ASP A 247 -32.35 -14.10 -32.63
C ASP A 247 -32.38 -15.30 -33.59
N SER A 248 -33.01 -16.35 -33.08
CA SER A 248 -33.18 -17.68 -33.62
C SER A 248 -34.24 -17.52 -34.68
N LYS A 249 -33.77 -16.94 -35.80
CA LYS A 249 -34.45 -16.80 -37.08
C LYS A 249 -34.82 -18.17 -37.58
N GLY A 250 -35.87 -18.71 -36.98
CA GLY A 250 -36.73 -19.69 -37.58
C GLY A 250 -37.08 -19.14 -38.94
N LYS A 251 -36.58 -19.81 -39.97
CA LYS A 251 -36.93 -19.57 -41.37
C LYS A 251 -38.39 -19.99 -41.60
N GLY A 252 -39.31 -19.28 -40.96
CA GLY A 252 -40.76 -19.44 -41.06
C GLY A 252 -41.32 -18.54 -42.15
N LYS A 253 -40.93 -18.81 -43.40
CA LYS A 253 -41.46 -18.10 -44.57
C LYS A 253 -42.93 -18.47 -44.77
N VAL A 254 -43.86 -17.65 -44.29
CA VAL A 254 -45.25 -17.64 -44.78
C VAL A 254 -45.65 -16.21 -45.09
N SER A 255 -45.99 -15.96 -46.36
CA SER A 255 -46.62 -14.71 -46.78
C SER A 255 -48.08 -14.67 -46.31
N GLY A 256 -48.44 -13.68 -45.49
CA GLY A 256 -49.80 -13.39 -45.07
C GLY A 256 -50.16 -11.95 -45.43
N HIS A 257 -51.24 -11.78 -46.18
CA HIS A 257 -51.70 -10.49 -46.70
C HIS A 257 -52.45 -9.66 -45.63
N ASP A 258 -52.65 -8.39 -45.96
CA ASP A 258 -53.76 -7.51 -45.54
C ASP A 258 -53.72 -6.69 -44.23
N SER A 259 -53.60 -5.38 -44.46
CA SER A 259 -54.66 -4.39 -44.20
C SER A 259 -55.34 -4.34 -42.83
N ALA A 260 -55.01 -3.31 -42.04
CA ALA A 260 -55.98 -2.24 -41.72
C ALA A 260 -55.33 -1.04 -41.01
N SER A 261 -55.58 0.16 -41.52
CA SER A 261 -55.34 1.42 -40.81
C SER A 261 -56.41 1.62 -39.74
N THR A 262 -56.03 1.79 -38.47
CA THR A 262 -56.92 2.35 -37.44
C THR A 262 -56.24 3.55 -36.79
N LYS A 263 -56.89 4.72 -36.90
CA LYS A 263 -56.45 6.00 -36.33
C LYS A 263 -57.08 6.24 -34.95
N THR A 264 -56.36 7.00 -34.12
CA THR A 264 -56.87 7.92 -33.06
C THR A 264 -57.60 7.32 -31.84
N PRO A 265 -57.79 8.06 -30.73
CA PRO A 265 -57.27 9.39 -30.36
C PRO A 265 -56.55 9.46 -28.99
N SER A 266 -56.02 10.66 -28.69
CA SER A 266 -55.54 11.11 -27.38
C SER A 266 -56.58 11.04 -26.24
N ARG A 267 -56.12 10.74 -25.00
CA ARG A 267 -56.69 11.31 -23.77
C ARG A 267 -55.63 11.46 -22.68
N ALA A 268 -55.85 12.41 -21.77
CA ALA A 268 -54.87 13.00 -20.87
C ALA A 268 -54.90 12.44 -19.43
N SER A 269 -54.21 13.18 -18.54
CA SER A 269 -54.25 13.23 -17.06
C SER A 269 -53.46 12.19 -16.26
N SER A 270 -52.56 12.74 -15.42
CA SER A 270 -51.90 12.13 -14.26
C SER A 270 -52.90 11.64 -13.20
N PRO A 271 -52.41 10.95 -12.15
CA PRO A 271 -52.07 11.72 -10.95
C PRO A 271 -50.72 11.37 -10.30
N ASP A 272 -50.21 12.30 -9.49
CA ASP A 272 -49.20 12.05 -8.47
C ASP A 272 -49.62 10.91 -7.55
N ILE A 273 -48.70 10.00 -7.24
CA ILE A 273 -48.77 9.11 -6.09
C ILE A 273 -47.45 9.24 -5.33
N ALA A 274 -47.45 10.04 -4.28
CA ALA A 274 -46.38 10.06 -3.30
C ALA A 274 -46.55 8.85 -2.37
N PRO A 275 -45.53 7.98 -2.20
CA PRO A 275 -45.54 6.98 -1.15
C PRO A 275 -45.20 7.64 0.19
N ASP A 276 -46.23 7.83 1.01
CA ASP A 276 -46.10 8.05 2.44
C ASP A 276 -45.59 6.75 3.09
N VAL A 277 -44.40 6.77 3.70
CA VAL A 277 -43.81 5.63 4.40
C VAL A 277 -43.18 6.12 5.70
N GLU A 278 -43.70 5.61 6.81
CA GLU A 278 -43.29 5.95 8.17
C GLU A 278 -41.80 5.59 8.44
N PRO A 279 -41.11 6.33 9.32
CA PRO A 279 -39.76 6.00 9.72
C PRO A 279 -39.74 4.71 10.57
N MET A 280 -39.17 3.63 10.02
CA MET A 280 -38.86 2.44 10.82
C MET A 280 -37.89 2.80 11.94
N ALA A 281 -38.28 2.53 13.19
CA ALA A 281 -37.39 2.58 14.32
C ALA A 281 -36.27 1.54 14.15
N VAL A 282 -35.02 1.98 14.27
CA VAL A 282 -33.85 1.11 14.23
C VAL A 282 -33.51 0.73 15.67
N ASP A 283 -33.65 -0.56 16.00
CA ASP A 283 -33.17 -1.10 17.28
C ASP A 283 -31.64 -0.95 17.38
N GLU A 284 -31.16 -0.35 18.46
CA GLU A 284 -29.74 -0.18 18.72
C GLU A 284 -29.08 -1.51 19.14
N PRO A 285 -28.00 -1.97 18.47
CA PRO A 285 -27.24 -3.11 18.92
C PRO A 285 -26.43 -2.76 20.18
N ASN A 286 -26.84 -3.36 21.30
CA ASN A 286 -26.30 -3.18 22.64
C ASN A 286 -24.77 -3.43 22.69
N ILE A 287 -23.99 -2.41 23.10
CA ILE A 287 -22.52 -2.47 23.14
C ILE A 287 -22.06 -3.27 24.36
N PHE A 288 -21.53 -4.47 24.13
CA PHE A 288 -21.02 -5.35 25.18
C PHE A 288 -19.63 -4.91 25.66
N VAL A 289 -19.58 -4.14 26.75
CA VAL A 289 -18.32 -3.71 27.38
C VAL A 289 -17.87 -4.69 28.46
N GLY A 290 -16.67 -5.27 28.25
CA GLY A 290 -15.72 -5.59 29.31
C GLY A 290 -16.06 -6.70 30.31
N ASN A 291 -15.28 -7.78 30.28
CA ASN A 291 -15.08 -8.63 31.47
C ASN A 291 -13.59 -8.59 31.88
N ASP A 292 -13.31 -7.95 33.01
CA ASP A 292 -12.03 -7.98 33.70
C ASP A 292 -11.66 -9.40 34.14
N ILE A 293 -10.47 -9.87 33.77
CA ILE A 293 -9.90 -11.10 34.34
C ILE A 293 -9.03 -10.75 35.54
N LYS A 294 -9.62 -10.84 36.74
CA LYS A 294 -8.90 -10.79 38.02
C LYS A 294 -9.14 -12.11 38.76
N GLY A 295 -8.22 -13.05 38.61
CA GLY A 295 -8.41 -14.45 39.02
C GLY A 295 -8.11 -14.73 40.49
N LYS A 296 -8.06 -16.03 40.86
CA LYS A 296 -7.26 -16.53 42.00
C LYS A 296 -7.16 -18.06 42.12
N ASP A 297 -5.99 -18.47 42.60
CA ASP A 297 -5.70 -19.58 43.53
C ASP A 297 -5.65 -21.08 43.11
N LYS A 298 -4.66 -21.76 43.72
CA LYS A 298 -4.45 -23.21 44.01
C LYS A 298 -3.84 -24.17 42.96
N VAL A 299 -2.50 -24.27 43.00
CA VAL A 299 -1.70 -25.54 43.01
C VAL A 299 -0.47 -25.27 43.91
N HIS A 300 -0.40 -25.75 45.16
CA HIS A 300 0.09 -27.07 45.64
C HIS A 300 1.63 -27.23 45.70
N THR A 301 2.16 -26.94 46.89
CA THR A 301 3.42 -27.38 47.57
C THR A 301 3.59 -28.92 47.49
N GLN A 302 4.75 -29.62 47.57
CA GLN A 302 6.18 -29.46 47.95
C GLN A 302 6.97 -30.61 47.21
N PRO A 303 8.27 -30.96 47.45
CA PRO A 303 9.36 -30.30 48.17
C PRO A 303 10.75 -30.25 47.45
N GLU A 304 11.62 -29.43 48.05
CA GLU A 304 13.10 -29.48 48.16
C GLU A 304 13.97 -30.40 47.26
N SER A 305 15.01 -29.78 46.69
CA SER A 305 16.38 -30.31 46.77
C SER A 305 17.40 -29.16 46.79
N GLN A 306 18.34 -29.22 47.73
CA GLN A 306 19.36 -28.19 47.98
C GLN A 306 20.55 -28.33 47.02
N VAL A 307 21.10 -27.22 46.50
CA VAL A 307 22.53 -27.12 46.15
C VAL A 307 23.04 -25.70 46.46
N SER A 308 24.31 -25.60 46.86
CA SER A 308 24.95 -24.50 47.57
C SER A 308 25.15 -23.17 46.83
N ALA A 309 25.39 -22.14 47.64
CA ALA A 309 25.78 -20.79 47.24
C ALA A 309 27.16 -20.68 46.58
N THR A 310 27.32 -19.67 45.73
CA THR A 310 28.53 -18.83 45.64
C THR A 310 28.11 -17.41 45.25
N ALA A 311 28.53 -16.39 46.00
CA ALA A 311 28.32 -14.98 45.67
C ALA A 311 29.67 -14.28 45.47
N PRO A 312 29.86 -13.48 44.41
CA PRO A 312 30.98 -12.54 44.29
C PRO A 312 30.55 -11.12 44.67
N SER A 313 31.27 -10.51 45.60
CA SER A 313 31.03 -9.16 46.10
C SER A 313 31.29 -8.07 45.04
N GLN A 314 30.40 -7.08 44.93
CA GLN A 314 30.69 -5.82 44.25
C GLN A 314 31.55 -4.91 45.14
N PRO A 315 32.69 -4.38 44.65
CA PRO A 315 33.36 -3.24 45.26
C PRO A 315 32.70 -1.91 44.81
N GLN A 316 32.47 -1.00 45.76
CA GLN A 316 32.11 0.39 45.45
C GLN A 316 33.33 1.16 44.91
N PRO A 317 33.17 2.06 43.92
CA PRO A 317 34.19 3.05 43.60
C PRO A 317 34.08 4.28 44.52
N SER A 318 35.17 4.61 45.19
CA SER A 318 35.35 5.83 45.98
C SER A 318 35.46 7.06 45.07
N ALA A 319 34.97 8.21 45.53
CA ALA A 319 35.24 9.50 44.91
C ALA A 319 36.69 9.97 45.16
N PRO A 320 37.25 10.80 44.26
CA PRO A 320 38.24 11.78 44.68
C PRO A 320 37.97 13.22 44.19
N ALA A 321 38.33 14.16 45.07
CA ALA A 321 38.89 15.50 44.84
C ALA A 321 38.54 16.30 43.58
N ASP A 322 37.71 17.32 43.78
CA ASP A 322 38.10 18.74 43.70
C ASP A 322 39.56 19.05 43.29
N GLU A 323 39.77 19.48 42.05
CA GLU A 323 40.88 20.37 41.65
C GLU A 323 40.31 21.46 40.72
N GLY A 324 40.57 22.72 41.07
CA GLY A 324 40.07 23.88 40.33
C GLY A 324 40.82 24.15 39.03
N SER A 325 40.09 24.62 38.01
CA SER A 325 40.69 25.15 36.78
C SER A 325 40.01 26.46 36.38
N ASP A 326 40.69 27.58 36.67
CA ASP A 326 40.34 28.89 36.13
C ASP A 326 40.47 28.86 34.60
N THR A 327 39.36 29.07 33.90
CA THR A 327 39.38 29.52 32.50
C THR A 327 38.45 30.72 32.34
N ALA A 328 39.06 31.84 31.94
CA ALA A 328 38.36 33.11 31.79
C ALA A 328 37.38 33.09 30.59
N PRO A 329 36.25 33.82 30.67
CA PRO A 329 35.29 33.90 29.57
C PRO A 329 35.78 34.88 28.49
N ASP A 330 36.30 34.33 27.39
CA ASP A 330 36.63 35.14 26.21
C ASP A 330 35.34 35.63 25.55
N SER A 331 35.07 36.93 25.70
CA SER A 331 33.79 37.56 25.35
C SER A 331 33.93 38.35 24.05
N ASP A 332 33.97 37.65 22.92
CA ASP A 332 34.02 38.29 21.60
C ASP A 332 32.66 38.89 21.23
N ALA A 333 32.54 40.20 21.45
CA ALA A 333 31.31 40.97 21.27
C ALA A 333 31.21 41.52 19.85
N GLU A 334 30.80 40.69 18.89
CA GLU A 334 30.56 41.16 17.52
C GLU A 334 29.34 42.12 17.47
N ALA A 335 29.60 43.35 17.01
CA ALA A 335 28.64 44.46 17.10
C ALA A 335 27.54 44.38 16.02
N VAL A 336 26.34 43.92 16.41
CA VAL A 336 25.15 43.97 15.54
C VAL A 336 24.60 45.40 15.45
N PRO A 337 24.47 46.01 14.25
CA PRO A 337 23.92 47.35 14.10
C PRO A 337 22.39 47.39 14.31
N PRO A 338 21.84 48.49 14.89
CA PRO A 338 20.43 48.56 15.28
C PRO A 338 19.49 48.64 14.07
N ARG A 339 18.67 47.61 13.89
CA ARG A 339 17.64 47.55 12.84
C ARG A 339 16.40 48.34 13.27
N LYS A 340 16.24 49.57 12.73
CA LYS A 340 15.05 50.41 12.95
C LYS A 340 13.79 49.69 12.45
N THR A 341 12.82 49.50 13.33
CA THR A 341 11.45 49.08 13.00
C THR A 341 10.59 50.30 12.62
N PRO A 342 10.00 50.37 11.42
CA PRO A 342 8.96 51.35 11.12
C PRO A 342 7.60 50.82 11.60
N VAL A 343 6.93 51.60 12.44
CA VAL A 343 5.51 51.41 12.78
C VAL A 343 4.65 51.97 11.64
N PRO A 344 3.72 51.19 11.05
CA PRO A 344 2.59 51.74 10.32
C PRO A 344 1.41 51.96 11.28
N ALA A 345 0.72 53.09 11.10
CA ALA A 345 -0.32 53.57 12.00
C ALA A 345 -1.63 52.77 11.91
N ALA A 346 -2.45 52.90 12.95
CA ALA A 346 -3.82 52.40 12.98
C ALA A 346 -4.68 52.97 11.84
N SER A 347 -5.59 52.16 11.32
CA SER A 347 -6.79 52.66 10.64
C SER A 347 -8.02 51.96 11.18
N SER A 348 -9.03 52.76 11.50
CA SER A 348 -10.27 52.33 12.14
C SER A 348 -11.26 51.78 11.11
N THR A 349 -11.90 50.65 11.39
CA THR A 349 -13.22 50.34 10.82
C THR A 349 -14.04 49.48 11.79
N LEU A 350 -15.34 49.76 11.85
CA LEU A 350 -16.29 49.30 12.87
C LEU A 350 -16.74 47.83 12.68
N PRO A 351 -17.01 47.08 13.76
CA PRO A 351 -17.76 45.82 13.68
C PRO A 351 -19.28 46.06 13.76
N VAL A 352 -20.04 45.41 12.87
CA VAL A 352 -21.51 45.30 12.93
C VAL A 352 -21.88 44.10 13.81
N PRO A 353 -22.89 44.19 14.70
CA PRO A 353 -23.19 43.12 15.67
C PRO A 353 -24.07 42.00 15.09
N ILE A 354 -23.83 40.76 15.53
CA ILE A 354 -24.75 39.62 15.40
C ILE A 354 -25.03 39.07 16.82
N PRO A 355 -26.28 38.71 17.20
CA PRO A 355 -26.65 38.55 18.61
C PRO A 355 -26.66 37.11 19.12
N ASN A 356 -26.43 36.98 20.44
CA ASN A 356 -26.95 35.97 21.37
C ASN A 356 -26.75 34.47 21.07
N LEU A 357 -25.82 33.87 21.81
CA LEU A 357 -25.94 32.49 22.32
C LEU A 357 -25.75 32.50 23.86
N PRO A 358 -26.71 31.97 24.65
CA PRO A 358 -26.61 31.97 26.11
C PRO A 358 -25.68 30.86 26.65
N ALA A 359 -25.17 31.08 27.86
CA ALA A 359 -24.03 30.35 28.41
C ALA A 359 -24.39 29.17 29.34
N LYS A 360 -23.44 28.23 29.43
CA LYS A 360 -23.06 27.39 30.60
C LYS A 360 -24.17 26.83 31.51
N ALA A 361 -24.33 25.51 31.47
CA ALA A 361 -24.85 24.72 32.59
C ALA A 361 -23.72 23.90 33.27
N LYS A 362 -23.80 23.75 34.59
CA LYS A 362 -22.88 22.97 35.45
C LYS A 362 -23.10 21.46 35.29
N PRO A 363 -22.05 20.61 35.40
CA PRO A 363 -22.23 19.19 35.68
C PRO A 363 -22.67 18.99 37.14
N THR A 364 -23.71 18.17 37.35
CA THR A 364 -24.23 17.79 38.68
C THR A 364 -23.93 16.30 38.93
N ALA A 365 -23.55 15.95 40.16
CA ALA A 365 -23.11 14.60 40.53
C ALA A 365 -24.21 13.52 40.42
N PRO A 366 -23.86 12.25 40.15
CA PRO A 366 -24.83 11.17 40.02
C PRO A 366 -25.43 10.76 41.37
N ARG A 367 -26.75 10.58 41.41
CA ARG A 367 -27.47 9.99 42.55
C ARG A 367 -27.50 8.47 42.43
N LYS A 368 -27.30 7.77 43.55
CA LYS A 368 -27.67 6.35 43.71
C LYS A 368 -29.16 6.17 43.42
N ALA A 369 -29.51 5.14 42.66
CA ALA A 369 -30.87 4.65 42.49
C ALA A 369 -31.01 3.22 43.05
N THR A 370 -32.21 2.92 43.53
CA THR A 370 -32.54 1.77 44.37
C THR A 370 -32.93 0.54 43.54
N THR A 371 -32.61 -0.65 44.03
CA THR A 371 -33.09 -1.94 43.49
C THR A 371 -34.58 -2.15 43.78
N PRO A 372 -35.42 -2.51 42.79
CA PRO A 372 -36.68 -3.22 43.02
C PRO A 372 -36.45 -4.74 43.07
N ASP A 373 -37.36 -5.42 43.75
CA ASP A 373 -37.34 -6.86 44.05
C ASP A 373 -38.44 -7.61 43.27
N GLY A 374 -38.29 -8.94 43.11
CA GLY A 374 -39.23 -9.85 42.41
C GLY A 374 -39.09 -9.92 40.88
N SER A 375 -39.61 -10.94 40.19
CA SER A 375 -40.24 -12.21 40.63
C SER A 375 -40.48 -13.13 39.41
N SER A 376 -40.48 -14.46 39.61
CA SER A 376 -41.17 -15.51 38.81
C SER A 376 -40.71 -15.87 37.37
N GLY A 377 -40.95 -17.13 36.98
CA GLY A 377 -40.84 -17.69 35.61
C GLY A 377 -39.45 -18.27 35.27
N ASP A 378 -39.12 -19.56 35.40
CA ASP A 378 -39.80 -20.82 35.00
C ASP A 378 -39.83 -21.06 33.47
N SER A 379 -38.92 -21.93 32.96
CA SER A 379 -39.01 -22.73 31.70
C SER A 379 -37.65 -23.35 31.30
N ASP A 380 -37.47 -24.62 31.66
CA ASP A 380 -37.09 -25.78 30.81
C ASP A 380 -35.91 -25.84 29.80
N ALA A 381 -35.61 -27.10 29.42
CA ALA A 381 -34.85 -27.60 28.26
C ALA A 381 -33.29 -27.51 28.26
N LYS A 382 -32.67 -28.65 28.63
CA LYS A 382 -31.31 -29.05 28.20
C LYS A 382 -31.22 -29.21 26.68
N PRO A 383 -30.00 -29.19 26.12
CA PRO A 383 -29.48 -30.48 25.61
C PRO A 383 -28.07 -30.84 26.12
N LYS A 384 -27.89 -32.12 26.46
CA LYS A 384 -26.57 -32.78 26.55
C LYS A 384 -26.37 -33.62 25.29
N SER A 385 -25.21 -33.52 24.63
CA SER A 385 -24.44 -34.68 24.18
C SER A 385 -23.05 -34.26 23.67
N LYS A 386 -22.12 -35.22 23.64
CA LYS A 386 -20.69 -35.03 23.35
C LYS A 386 -20.36 -35.45 21.91
N PRO A 387 -19.26 -34.94 21.31
CA PRO A 387 -18.76 -35.47 20.04
C PRO A 387 -18.16 -36.88 20.23
N ALA A 388 -18.44 -37.78 19.29
CA ALA A 388 -17.80 -39.08 19.18
C ALA A 388 -16.68 -39.03 18.11
N LYS A 389 -15.60 -39.77 18.36
CA LYS A 389 -14.33 -39.72 17.61
C LYS A 389 -14.07 -41.08 16.98
N ALA A 390 -13.81 -41.14 15.67
CA ALA A 390 -13.45 -42.36 14.94
C ALA A 390 -12.37 -42.08 13.85
N PRO A 391 -11.58 -43.08 13.42
CA PRO A 391 -10.24 -42.86 12.87
C PRO A 391 -10.15 -42.93 11.33
N PRO A 392 -9.01 -42.49 10.73
CA PRO A 392 -8.79 -42.58 9.28
C PRO A 392 -8.43 -44.00 8.83
N THR A 393 -9.02 -44.42 7.71
CA THR A 393 -8.63 -45.64 6.98
C THR A 393 -7.40 -45.39 6.10
N ARG A 394 -6.44 -46.31 6.17
CA ARG A 394 -5.34 -46.41 5.20
C ARG A 394 -5.82 -47.25 4.02
N HIS A 395 -5.46 -46.85 2.80
CA HIS A 395 -5.30 -47.77 1.68
C HIS A 395 -3.93 -47.52 1.05
N ALA A 396 -3.26 -48.62 0.71
CA ALA A 396 -2.02 -48.67 -0.03
C ALA A 396 -2.20 -49.68 -1.16
N ASP A 397 -1.44 -49.49 -2.24
CA ASP A 397 -1.15 -50.44 -3.33
C ASP A 397 -2.41 -50.85 -4.18
N ASP A 398 -2.37 -50.84 -5.52
CA ASP A 398 -1.34 -51.47 -6.36
C ASP A 398 -1.26 -50.93 -7.81
N ASP A 399 -0.23 -51.41 -8.51
CA ASP A 399 0.14 -51.32 -9.94
C ASP A 399 -0.93 -50.99 -11.03
N SER A 400 -0.54 -50.20 -12.06
CA SER A 400 -0.11 -50.79 -13.37
C SER A 400 0.12 -49.80 -14.55
N SER A 401 1.28 -49.98 -15.19
CA SER A 401 1.57 -49.96 -16.65
C SER A 401 0.72 -49.14 -17.67
N SER A 402 1.35 -48.14 -18.30
CA SER A 402 1.63 -48.05 -19.77
C SER A 402 2.14 -46.63 -20.13
N SER A 403 3.38 -46.48 -20.60
CA SER A 403 3.75 -46.47 -22.03
C SER A 403 2.83 -45.68 -22.96
N ASP A 404 3.16 -44.39 -23.20
CA ASP A 404 3.15 -43.87 -24.57
C ASP A 404 4.29 -42.86 -24.80
N SER A 405 4.82 -42.82 -26.03
CA SER A 405 6.05 -42.12 -26.40
C SER A 405 5.76 -40.90 -27.26
N SER A 406 6.15 -39.71 -26.79
CA SER A 406 6.09 -38.48 -27.60
C SER A 406 7.49 -38.03 -28.05
N PRO A 407 7.70 -37.76 -29.36
CA PRO A 407 9.03 -37.47 -29.90
C PRO A 407 9.50 -36.02 -29.64
N PRO A 408 10.81 -35.77 -29.54
CA PRO A 408 11.35 -34.42 -29.34
C PRO A 408 11.28 -33.57 -30.62
N PRO A 409 10.93 -32.27 -30.55
CA PRO A 409 10.88 -31.38 -31.70
C PRO A 409 12.28 -31.10 -32.29
N ALA A 410 12.33 -30.94 -33.62
CA ALA A 410 13.56 -30.86 -34.38
C ALA A 410 14.41 -29.60 -34.10
N LYS A 411 15.73 -29.78 -34.00
CA LYS A 411 16.72 -28.70 -33.90
C LYS A 411 16.76 -27.87 -35.19
N LYS A 412 16.21 -26.65 -35.18
CA LYS A 412 16.52 -25.65 -36.21
C LYS A 412 17.92 -25.08 -35.98
N SER A 413 18.81 -25.32 -36.95
CA SER A 413 20.15 -24.75 -36.99
C SER A 413 20.18 -23.42 -37.75
N ARG A 414 21.22 -22.63 -37.48
CA ARG A 414 21.86 -21.64 -38.37
C ARG A 414 21.17 -20.26 -38.56
N ALA A 415 21.77 -19.25 -37.94
CA ALA A 415 22.46 -18.18 -38.68
C ALA A 415 23.52 -17.50 -37.78
N ALA A 416 24.80 -17.54 -38.18
CA ALA A 416 25.86 -16.79 -37.51
C ALA A 416 26.17 -15.52 -38.32
N PRO A 417 26.33 -14.33 -37.69
CA PRO A 417 26.72 -13.12 -38.39
C PRO A 417 28.19 -13.19 -38.84
N ALA A 418 28.48 -12.66 -40.03
CA ALA A 418 29.79 -12.76 -40.66
C ALA A 418 30.87 -11.96 -39.91
N ARG A 419 32.04 -12.58 -39.70
CA ARG A 419 33.27 -11.90 -39.29
C ARG A 419 33.76 -11.01 -40.43
N LYS A 420 34.12 -9.76 -40.14
CA LYS A 420 34.97 -8.94 -41.02
C LYS A 420 36.42 -9.42 -40.92
N PRO A 421 37.20 -9.42 -42.01
CA PRO A 421 38.60 -9.82 -41.97
C PRO A 421 39.45 -8.78 -41.25
N SER A 422 40.32 -9.25 -40.37
CA SER A 422 41.44 -8.48 -39.81
C SER A 422 42.58 -8.45 -40.83
N ALA A 423 42.93 -7.26 -41.32
CA ALA A 423 44.24 -7.04 -41.93
C ALA A 423 45.24 -6.79 -40.79
N VAL A 424 46.17 -7.72 -40.61
CA VAL A 424 47.43 -7.45 -39.93
C VAL A 424 48.36 -6.78 -40.95
N ASP A 425 48.98 -5.67 -40.55
CA ASP A 425 50.23 -5.25 -41.16
C ASP A 425 51.13 -4.66 -40.07
N ASP A 426 52.43 -4.87 -40.23
CA ASP A 426 53.41 -4.87 -39.15
C ASP A 426 54.58 -3.97 -39.56
N SER A 427 54.73 -2.81 -38.92
CA SER A 427 55.92 -1.98 -39.13
C SER A 427 56.18 -1.01 -37.99
N SER A 428 57.40 -1.12 -37.46
CA SER A 428 58.04 -0.15 -36.59
C SER A 428 58.54 1.07 -37.38
N SER A 429 58.50 2.25 -36.76
CA SER A 429 59.60 3.25 -36.87
C SER A 429 59.38 4.41 -35.89
N ASP A 430 60.39 4.73 -35.09
CA ASP A 430 60.50 6.04 -34.45
C ASP A 430 60.76 7.13 -35.50
N SER A 431 60.13 8.31 -35.36
CA SER A 431 60.56 9.55 -36.00
C SER A 431 59.89 10.76 -35.35
N ASP A 432 60.69 11.65 -34.75
CA ASP A 432 60.29 13.02 -34.45
C ASP A 432 59.92 13.77 -35.75
N GLY A 433 58.90 14.63 -35.71
CA GLY A 433 58.53 15.43 -36.87
C GLY A 433 57.33 16.35 -36.64
N GLU A 434 57.59 17.63 -36.38
CA GLU A 434 56.56 18.67 -36.43
C GLU A 434 55.88 18.74 -37.81
N ARG A 435 54.54 18.77 -37.86
CA ARG A 435 53.85 19.63 -38.84
C ARG A 435 52.44 20.03 -38.44
N ARG A 436 52.17 21.33 -38.64
CA ARG A 436 50.89 21.99 -38.35
C ARG A 436 49.89 21.81 -39.50
N THR A 437 48.68 21.36 -39.19
CA THR A 437 47.43 21.71 -39.91
C THR A 437 46.31 21.78 -38.85
N ALA A 438 45.87 22.95 -38.40
CA ALA A 438 44.99 23.91 -39.09
C ALA A 438 43.57 23.36 -39.39
N GLY A 439 42.59 23.78 -38.58
CA GLY A 439 41.17 23.80 -38.98
C GLY A 439 40.16 23.18 -38.00
N ALA A 440 39.13 23.96 -37.65
CA ALA A 440 37.85 23.57 -37.03
C ALA A 440 37.67 23.61 -35.48
N ARG A 441 37.92 24.78 -34.87
CA ARG A 441 37.21 25.20 -33.63
C ARG A 441 35.97 26.04 -33.99
N ARG A 442 34.76 25.60 -33.58
CA ARG A 442 33.54 26.39 -33.21
C ARG A 442 32.31 25.45 -33.25
N GLY A 443 31.39 25.48 -32.28
CA GLY A 443 31.40 26.26 -31.05
C GLY A 443 30.30 25.83 -30.07
N THR A 444 30.60 25.94 -28.78
CA THR A 444 29.66 25.79 -27.67
C THR A 444 28.65 26.94 -27.68
N ARG A 445 27.35 26.62 -27.84
CA ARG A 445 26.27 27.59 -27.67
C ARG A 445 26.07 27.87 -26.17
N GLN A 446 26.35 29.08 -25.72
CA GLN A 446 25.97 29.51 -24.37
C GLN A 446 24.46 29.81 -24.28
N PRO A 447 23.79 29.48 -23.15
CA PRO A 447 22.41 29.86 -22.92
C PRO A 447 22.30 31.37 -22.67
N ILE A 448 21.38 32.02 -23.39
CA ILE A 448 21.12 33.46 -23.28
C ILE A 448 20.47 33.76 -21.92
N LYS A 449 21.18 34.48 -21.05
CA LYS A 449 20.60 35.12 -19.87
C LYS A 449 19.66 36.25 -20.30
N ARG A 450 18.35 35.99 -20.37
CA ARG A 450 17.35 37.07 -20.36
C ARG A 450 17.23 37.63 -18.96
N GLY A 451 17.74 38.84 -18.75
CA GLY A 451 17.48 39.60 -17.52
C GLY A 451 16.16 40.37 -17.60
N GLY A 452 15.61 40.69 -16.43
CA GLY A 452 14.74 41.85 -16.24
C GLY A 452 13.23 41.63 -16.37
N ARG A 453 12.58 41.49 -15.20
CA ARG A 453 11.72 42.57 -14.70
C ARG A 453 11.61 42.49 -13.18
N ARG A 454 11.89 43.61 -12.52
CA ARG A 454 11.42 43.89 -11.16
C ARG A 454 10.03 44.51 -11.29
N PHE A 455 9.14 44.13 -10.39
CA PHE A 455 8.05 44.94 -9.87
C PHE A 455 8.12 44.82 -8.34
#